data_AF-A0A7Y0D2Z1-F1
#
_entry.id   AF-A0A7Y0D2Z1-F1
#
_cell.length_a   1.000
_cell.length_b   1.000
_cell.length_c   1.000
_cell.angle_alpha   90.00
_cell.angle_beta   90.00
_cell.angle_gamma   90.00
#
_symmetry.space_group_name_H-M   'P 1'
#
loop_
_entity.id
_entity.type
_entity.pdbx_description
1 polymer ?
#
loop_
_entity_poly.entity_id
_entity_poly.type
_entity_poly.pdbx_seq_one_letter_code
_entity_poly.pdbx_strand_id
1 'polypeptide(L)'
;MLKGLSRLWLSGLARAGKVQQSQAAKLFKSMLIKPKPKVKRKSKTIQRPSAALVNTMAASKTRVPEAPANPKTDAGSSQLPGKWLASYYSPLADGGMLLPLRRMRYYLYLPDRFPAQLARDHQEKKTWPLIVMLHGCEQTAPEFSQGTRMNQRAGKKGYAVLYPEQSLRSHRHRCWKWYDKATQDGDGDVKMIVGMIEKVAEKYPIDRTRIYICGISAGAAMANIVALNHPHLIAAVGLHSGPMFGAGHSLIGAYGVMQHGANNRVGTAIAEVLHKHPEFPAMPTILIQGQGDKIVRPINQTQLVQQTLLLNRLAAESAVPVVAKPAGRVGSRNPGRAYEIGDFYLRKKLLLRVARIAHLEHAWSGGDGSLAFNSPAGPDASKMMLEFFARHRRLIAPHLVCDAGRPVR
;
A
#
# COMPACT_ATOMS: atom_id res chain seq x y z
N MET A 1 -46.86 -12.64 3.46
CA MET A 1 -45.72 -12.89 2.54
C MET A 1 -44.45 -12.09 2.87
N LEU A 2 -44.10 -11.82 4.15
CA LEU A 2 -42.96 -10.94 4.51
C LEU A 2 -41.83 -11.59 5.33
N LYS A 3 -41.87 -12.92 5.56
CA LYS A 3 -40.82 -13.63 6.32
C LYS A 3 -39.70 -14.27 5.46
N GLY A 4 -39.79 -14.19 4.13
CA GLY A 4 -38.86 -14.86 3.20
C GLY A 4 -37.65 -14.03 2.74
N LEU A 5 -37.75 -12.70 2.73
CA LEU A 5 -36.75 -11.83 2.10
C LEU A 5 -35.54 -11.50 3.00
N SER A 6 -35.68 -11.59 4.33
CA SER A 6 -34.58 -11.33 5.28
C SER A 6 -33.54 -12.46 5.31
N ARG A 7 -33.95 -13.72 5.14
CA ARG A 7 -33.06 -14.89 5.14
C ARG A 7 -32.15 -14.94 3.90
N LEU A 8 -32.64 -14.51 2.74
CA LEU A 8 -31.86 -14.47 1.50
C LEU A 8 -30.72 -13.44 1.60
N TRP A 9 -30.99 -12.26 2.17
CA TRP A 9 -30.00 -11.21 2.36
C TRP A 9 -28.92 -11.56 3.40
N LEU A 10 -29.32 -12.15 4.54
CA LEU A 10 -28.40 -12.66 5.57
C LEU A 10 -27.52 -13.80 5.04
N SER A 11 -28.07 -14.68 4.20
CA SER A 11 -27.29 -15.76 3.59
C SER A 11 -26.28 -15.25 2.54
N GLY A 12 -26.55 -14.13 1.88
CA GLY A 12 -25.63 -13.46 0.95
C GLY A 12 -24.41 -12.85 1.67
N LEU A 13 -24.63 -12.16 2.79
CA LEU A 13 -23.55 -11.61 3.63
C LEU A 13 -22.71 -12.71 4.30
N ALA A 14 -23.34 -13.78 4.78
CA ALA A 14 -22.63 -14.93 5.33
C ALA A 14 -21.83 -15.70 4.26
N ARG A 15 -22.32 -15.75 3.01
CA ARG A 15 -21.55 -16.31 1.87
C ARG A 15 -20.38 -15.40 1.49
N ALA A 16 -20.55 -14.08 1.45
CA ALA A 16 -19.46 -13.15 1.16
C ALA A 16 -18.32 -13.25 2.20
N GLY A 17 -18.66 -13.31 3.50
CA GLY A 17 -17.68 -13.51 4.58
C GLY A 17 -16.98 -14.88 4.53
N LYS A 18 -17.70 -15.96 4.17
CA LYS A 18 -17.09 -17.29 3.95
C LYS A 18 -16.20 -17.32 2.71
N VAL A 19 -16.55 -16.61 1.64
CA VAL A 19 -15.72 -16.50 0.43
C VAL A 19 -14.42 -15.75 0.76
N GLN A 20 -14.48 -14.64 1.51
CA GLN A 20 -13.31 -13.88 1.96
C GLN A 20 -12.40 -14.69 2.90
N GLN A 21 -12.95 -15.45 3.86
CA GLN A 21 -12.18 -16.36 4.70
C GLN A 21 -11.57 -17.53 3.91
N SER A 22 -12.29 -18.07 2.92
CA SER A 22 -11.79 -19.17 2.08
C SER A 22 -10.67 -18.72 1.14
N GLN A 23 -10.71 -17.46 0.67
CA GLN A 23 -9.66 -16.85 -0.14
C GLN A 23 -8.43 -16.56 0.71
N ALA A 24 -8.59 -16.00 1.91
CA ALA A 24 -7.50 -15.79 2.87
C ALA A 24 -6.80 -17.10 3.29
N ALA A 25 -7.55 -18.19 3.50
CA ALA A 25 -6.99 -19.51 3.78
C ALA A 25 -6.29 -20.15 2.56
N LYS A 26 -6.75 -19.85 1.34
CA LYS A 26 -6.06 -20.23 0.09
C LYS A 26 -4.78 -19.39 -0.13
N LEU A 27 -4.80 -18.12 0.26
CA LEU A 27 -3.66 -17.20 0.33
C LEU A 27 -2.55 -17.78 1.22
N PHE A 28 -2.92 -18.27 2.41
CA PHE A 28 -2.04 -18.96 3.34
C PHE A 28 -1.40 -20.22 2.74
N LYS A 29 -2.20 -21.10 2.11
CA LYS A 29 -1.68 -22.33 1.49
C LYS A 29 -0.76 -22.08 0.29
N SER A 30 -0.91 -20.95 -0.39
CA SER A 30 -0.15 -20.62 -1.60
C SER A 30 1.08 -19.75 -1.34
N MET A 31 1.19 -19.14 -0.15
CA MET A 31 2.42 -18.52 0.36
C MET A 31 3.47 -19.54 0.83
N LEU A 32 3.06 -20.79 1.09
CA LEU A 32 3.95 -21.89 1.43
C LEU A 32 4.57 -22.48 0.14
N ILE A 33 5.84 -22.18 -0.12
CA ILE A 33 6.61 -22.87 -1.17
C ILE A 33 6.77 -24.33 -0.73
N LYS A 34 6.14 -25.27 -1.46
CA LYS A 34 6.47 -26.70 -1.28
C LYS A 34 7.89 -26.94 -1.80
N PRO A 35 8.82 -27.48 -1.00
CA PRO A 35 10.11 -27.91 -1.53
C PRO A 35 9.88 -29.04 -2.54
N LYS A 36 10.50 -28.94 -3.72
CA LYS A 36 10.52 -30.05 -4.67
C LYS A 36 11.29 -31.22 -4.03
N PRO A 37 10.81 -32.47 -4.09
CA PRO A 37 11.58 -33.60 -3.63
C PRO A 37 12.87 -33.73 -4.47
N LYS A 38 14.00 -33.95 -3.80
CA LYS A 38 15.30 -34.21 -4.45
C LYS A 38 15.17 -35.48 -5.29
N VAL A 39 15.16 -35.34 -6.61
CA VAL A 39 15.31 -36.47 -7.53
C VAL A 39 16.77 -36.91 -7.46
N LYS A 40 17.01 -38.11 -6.90
CA LYS A 40 18.31 -38.78 -6.96
C LYS A 40 18.63 -39.07 -8.43
N ARG A 41 19.67 -38.42 -8.96
CA ARG A 41 20.29 -38.76 -10.25
C ARG A 41 20.83 -40.19 -10.16
N LYS A 42 20.28 -41.13 -10.95
CA LYS A 42 20.97 -42.38 -11.29
C LYS A 42 21.58 -42.20 -12.68
N SER A 43 22.88 -42.43 -12.76
CA SER A 43 23.66 -42.51 -14.00
C SER A 43 23.24 -43.73 -14.81
N LYS A 44 22.92 -43.56 -16.09
CA LYS A 44 23.11 -44.62 -17.11
C LYS A 44 23.51 -44.00 -18.45
N THR A 45 24.36 -44.78 -19.10
CA THR A 45 25.29 -44.51 -20.18
C THR A 45 24.63 -44.33 -21.54
N ILE A 46 25.36 -43.64 -22.42
CA ILE A 46 25.13 -43.29 -23.82
C ILE A 46 24.87 -44.52 -24.71
N GLN A 47 23.94 -44.40 -25.66
CA GLN A 47 24.05 -45.03 -27.00
C GLN A 47 23.30 -44.17 -28.05
N ARG A 48 23.99 -43.84 -29.16
CA ARG A 48 23.44 -43.27 -30.41
C ARG A 48 22.83 -44.40 -31.27
N PRO A 49 21.88 -44.09 -32.16
CA PRO A 49 22.18 -44.34 -33.57
C PRO A 49 21.65 -43.28 -34.56
N SER A 50 21.97 -43.57 -35.82
CA SER A 50 22.11 -42.80 -37.06
C SER A 50 20.83 -42.22 -37.69
N ALA A 51 21.08 -41.32 -38.64
CA ALA A 51 20.17 -40.68 -39.58
C ALA A 51 19.55 -41.62 -40.62
N ALA A 52 18.31 -41.31 -41.04
CA ALA A 52 17.83 -41.17 -42.43
C ALA A 52 16.31 -41.41 -42.49
N LEU A 53 15.54 -40.41 -42.97
CA LEU A 53 14.64 -40.50 -44.12
C LEU A 53 13.73 -39.28 -44.19
N VAL A 54 13.92 -38.53 -45.27
CA VAL A 54 13.01 -37.53 -45.82
C VAL A 54 11.89 -38.29 -46.54
N ASN A 55 10.63 -37.96 -46.26
CA ASN A 55 9.59 -37.96 -47.29
C ASN A 55 8.43 -37.02 -46.92
N THR A 56 7.94 -36.40 -47.98
CA THR A 56 7.06 -35.24 -48.12
C THR A 56 5.57 -35.51 -47.97
N MET A 57 4.80 -34.40 -47.91
CA MET A 57 3.34 -34.21 -48.11
C MET A 57 2.52 -34.23 -46.81
N ALA A 58 1.56 -33.34 -46.52
CA ALA A 58 0.90 -32.28 -47.29
C ALA A 58 0.36 -31.19 -46.33
N ALA A 59 0.12 -30.00 -46.89
CA ALA A 59 -0.41 -28.84 -46.20
C ALA A 59 -1.87 -29.05 -45.72
N SER A 60 -2.12 -28.69 -44.45
CA SER A 60 -3.45 -28.30 -43.99
C SER A 60 -3.31 -27.03 -43.16
N LYS A 61 -3.92 -25.95 -43.65
CA LYS A 61 -3.98 -24.65 -43.01
C LYS A 61 -4.89 -24.75 -41.78
N THR A 62 -4.31 -24.79 -40.58
CA THR A 62 -5.05 -24.53 -39.34
C THR A 62 -4.59 -23.22 -38.71
N ARG A 63 -5.56 -22.30 -38.69
CA ARG A 63 -5.56 -20.92 -38.19
C ARG A 63 -4.99 -20.86 -36.77
N VAL A 64 -3.91 -20.10 -36.59
CA VAL A 64 -3.41 -19.69 -35.26
C VAL A 64 -4.51 -18.90 -34.56
N PRO A 65 -4.94 -19.25 -33.33
CA PRO A 65 -5.85 -18.40 -32.59
C PRO A 65 -5.13 -17.12 -32.20
N GLU A 66 -5.64 -16.04 -32.77
CA GLU A 66 -5.33 -14.64 -32.50
C GLU A 66 -5.36 -14.38 -30.99
N ALA A 67 -4.33 -13.69 -30.48
CA ALA A 67 -4.23 -13.30 -29.08
C ALA A 67 -5.50 -12.52 -28.68
N PRO A 68 -6.16 -12.83 -27.55
CA PRO A 68 -7.36 -12.11 -27.16
C PRO A 68 -6.99 -10.64 -26.94
N ALA A 69 -7.62 -9.78 -27.75
CA ALA A 69 -7.54 -8.34 -27.65
C ALA A 69 -7.78 -7.87 -26.21
N ASN A 70 -7.01 -6.86 -25.79
CA ASN A 70 -7.19 -6.15 -24.52
C ASN A 70 -8.69 -5.90 -24.27
N PRO A 71 -9.26 -6.37 -23.14
CA PRO A 71 -10.60 -5.94 -22.79
C PRO A 71 -10.54 -4.43 -22.56
N LYS A 72 -11.25 -3.70 -23.42
CA LYS A 72 -11.56 -2.28 -23.24
C LYS A 72 -12.09 -2.10 -21.82
N THR A 73 -11.37 -1.34 -21.00
CA THR A 73 -11.80 -0.93 -19.68
C THR A 73 -12.84 0.17 -19.81
N ASP A 74 -14.04 -0.18 -20.25
CA ASP A 74 -15.21 0.67 -20.20
C ASP A 74 -16.32 -0.05 -19.47
N ALA A 75 -16.35 0.13 -18.14
CA ALA A 75 -17.51 -0.18 -17.31
C ALA A 75 -17.50 0.69 -16.04
N GLY A 76 -18.11 1.87 -16.13
CA GLY A 76 -18.98 2.36 -15.07
C GLY A 76 -18.36 3.08 -13.85
N SER A 77 -17.25 3.80 -13.98
CA SER A 77 -16.97 4.89 -13.03
C SER A 77 -17.54 6.19 -13.59
N SER A 78 -18.41 6.89 -12.85
CA SER A 78 -18.61 8.33 -13.08
C SER A 78 -17.21 8.95 -13.23
N GLN A 79 -16.85 9.44 -14.41
CA GLN A 79 -15.51 9.95 -14.67
C GLN A 79 -15.21 11.03 -13.62
N LEU A 80 -14.35 10.70 -12.67
CA LEU A 80 -13.88 11.69 -11.73
C LEU A 80 -13.11 12.71 -12.55
N PRO A 81 -13.37 14.02 -12.40
CA PRO A 81 -12.60 15.03 -13.10
C PRO A 81 -11.12 14.81 -12.78
N GLY A 82 -10.29 14.65 -13.81
CA GLY A 82 -8.88 14.30 -13.70
C GLY A 82 -8.39 13.34 -14.78
N LYS A 83 -7.07 13.23 -14.91
CA LYS A 83 -6.38 12.30 -15.81
C LYS A 83 -5.94 11.06 -15.03
N TRP A 84 -6.22 9.88 -15.60
CA TRP A 84 -5.70 8.60 -15.11
C TRP A 84 -4.65 8.08 -16.10
N LEU A 85 -3.39 8.09 -15.68
CA LEU A 85 -2.25 7.75 -16.54
C LEU A 85 -1.65 6.43 -16.10
N ALA A 86 -1.42 5.51 -17.04
CA ALA A 86 -0.66 4.28 -16.80
C ALA A 86 0.74 4.43 -17.38
N SER A 87 1.76 4.04 -16.63
CA SER A 87 3.14 4.12 -17.08
C SER A 87 4.00 3.09 -16.33
N TYR A 88 5.30 3.15 -16.56
CA TYR A 88 6.26 2.28 -15.91
C TYR A 88 7.48 3.06 -15.48
N TYR A 89 8.10 2.55 -14.43
CA TYR A 89 9.39 3.00 -13.96
C TYR A 89 10.41 1.88 -14.08
N SER A 90 11.59 2.26 -14.53
CA SER A 90 12.78 1.45 -14.56
C SER A 90 13.88 2.30 -13.96
N PRO A 91 14.67 1.77 -13.01
CA PRO A 91 15.84 2.48 -12.51
C PRO A 91 16.86 2.60 -13.65
N LEU A 92 17.57 3.71 -13.72
CA LEU A 92 18.78 3.78 -14.53
C LEU A 92 19.80 2.84 -13.88
N ALA A 93 20.55 2.07 -14.67
CA ALA A 93 21.68 1.33 -14.12
C ALA A 93 22.77 2.33 -13.72
N ASP A 94 23.40 2.09 -12.56
CA ASP A 94 24.67 2.74 -12.26
C ASP A 94 25.65 2.41 -13.40
N GLY A 95 26.12 3.43 -14.12
CA GLY A 95 27.05 3.26 -15.25
C GLY A 95 26.43 3.13 -16.66
N GLY A 96 25.15 3.47 -16.85
CA GLY A 96 24.59 3.72 -18.20
C GLY A 96 24.33 2.49 -19.09
N MET A 97 24.56 1.26 -18.60
CA MET A 97 24.19 0.03 -19.34
C MET A 97 22.79 -0.46 -19.01
N LEU A 98 22.00 -0.76 -20.05
CA LEU A 98 20.70 -1.42 -19.94
C LEU A 98 20.85 -2.90 -19.52
N LEU A 99 20.98 -3.18 -18.21
CA LEU A 99 20.70 -4.52 -17.67
C LEU A 99 19.21 -4.85 -17.88
N PRO A 100 18.77 -6.12 -18.02
CA PRO A 100 17.36 -6.47 -18.21
C PRO A 100 16.51 -5.92 -17.05
N LEU A 101 15.97 -4.73 -17.29
CA LEU A 101 15.62 -3.75 -16.29
C LEU A 101 14.45 -4.25 -15.45
N ARG A 102 14.65 -4.33 -14.13
CA ARG A 102 13.53 -4.49 -13.20
C ARG A 102 12.59 -3.30 -13.40
N ARG A 103 11.46 -3.55 -14.08
CA ARG A 103 10.44 -2.56 -14.42
C ARG A 103 9.22 -2.76 -13.54
N MET A 104 8.68 -1.68 -12.99
CA MET A 104 7.47 -1.71 -12.18
C MET A 104 6.42 -0.79 -12.81
N ARG A 105 5.19 -1.31 -12.92
CA ARG A 105 4.05 -0.56 -13.45
C ARG A 105 3.56 0.41 -12.39
N TYR A 106 3.09 1.58 -12.80
CA TYR A 106 2.38 2.48 -11.91
C TYR A 106 1.24 3.17 -12.63
N TYR A 107 0.31 3.68 -11.83
CA TYR A 107 -0.75 4.56 -12.27
C TYR A 107 -0.65 5.90 -11.56
N LEU A 108 -1.04 6.98 -12.24
CA LEU A 108 -1.03 8.33 -11.68
C LEU A 108 -2.39 8.98 -11.96
N TYR A 109 -3.06 9.38 -10.90
CA TYR A 109 -4.21 10.27 -10.95
C TYR A 109 -3.76 11.72 -10.79
N LEU A 110 -4.10 12.56 -11.76
CA LEU A 110 -3.90 14.01 -11.70
C LEU A 110 -5.28 14.69 -11.71
N PRO A 111 -5.65 15.45 -10.67
CA PRO A 111 -6.93 16.14 -10.67
C PRO A 111 -6.94 17.32 -11.65
N ASP A 112 -8.09 17.62 -12.28
CA ASP A 112 -8.19 18.72 -13.26
C ASP A 112 -8.01 20.11 -12.63
N ARG A 113 -8.23 20.23 -11.32
CA ARG A 113 -8.20 21.51 -10.61
C ARG A 113 -7.05 21.54 -9.60
N PHE A 114 -6.27 22.62 -9.64
CA PHE A 114 -5.51 23.06 -8.47
C PHE A 114 -6.49 23.74 -7.50
N PRO A 115 -6.54 23.36 -6.22
CA PRO A 115 -7.46 23.99 -5.28
C PRO A 115 -7.14 25.47 -5.12
N ALA A 116 -8.15 26.33 -5.21
CA ALA A 116 -8.00 27.77 -4.93
C ALA A 116 -7.47 28.04 -3.51
N GLN A 117 -7.69 27.11 -2.58
CA GLN A 117 -7.18 27.19 -1.20
C GLN A 117 -5.70 26.79 -1.09
N LEU A 118 -5.18 25.95 -1.99
CA LEU A 118 -3.74 25.66 -2.09
C LEU A 118 -2.98 26.75 -2.84
N ALA A 119 -3.67 27.52 -3.69
CA ALA A 119 -3.11 28.67 -4.39
C ALA A 119 -2.84 29.89 -3.50
N ARG A 120 -3.39 29.95 -2.28
CA ARG A 120 -3.11 31.03 -1.31
C ARG A 120 -1.82 30.80 -0.50
N ASP A 121 -1.43 29.54 -0.32
CA ASP A 121 -0.24 29.16 0.46
C ASP A 121 1.05 29.19 -0.38
N HIS A 122 0.93 29.24 -1.70
CA HIS A 122 2.04 29.32 -2.63
C HIS A 122 2.01 30.70 -3.28
N GLN A 123 3.09 31.48 -3.13
CA GLN A 123 3.37 32.57 -4.05
C GLN A 123 3.47 31.96 -5.47
N GLU A 124 2.37 32.08 -6.23
CA GLU A 124 2.21 31.89 -7.68
C GLU A 124 2.41 30.48 -8.29
N LYS A 125 3.10 29.51 -7.64
CA LYS A 125 3.27 28.16 -8.22
C LYS A 125 2.15 27.18 -7.86
N LYS A 126 1.26 26.91 -8.83
CA LYS A 126 0.25 25.84 -8.77
C LYS A 126 0.90 24.45 -8.75
N THR A 127 1.04 23.87 -7.55
CA THR A 127 1.56 22.51 -7.34
C THR A 127 0.55 21.63 -6.59
N TRP A 128 0.59 20.31 -6.84
CA TRP A 128 -0.23 19.32 -6.15
C TRP A 128 0.56 18.63 -5.02
N PRO A 129 -0.02 18.45 -3.83
CA PRO A 129 0.42 17.39 -2.93
C PRO A 129 0.32 16.02 -3.62
N LEU A 130 1.18 15.09 -3.24
CA LEU A 130 1.18 13.73 -3.77
C LEU A 130 0.88 12.72 -2.67
N ILE A 131 -0.03 11.78 -2.94
CA ILE A 131 -0.25 10.60 -2.11
C ILE A 131 0.23 9.37 -2.87
N VAL A 132 1.11 8.59 -2.26
CA VAL A 132 1.56 7.30 -2.77
C VAL A 132 0.71 6.22 -2.11
N MET A 133 -0.07 5.49 -2.92
CA MET A 133 -1.03 4.47 -2.48
C MET A 133 -0.50 3.08 -2.80
N LEU A 134 -0.17 2.31 -1.77
CA LEU A 134 0.37 0.95 -1.89
C LEU A 134 -0.70 -0.10 -1.56
N HIS A 135 -1.03 -0.93 -2.54
CA HIS A 135 -2.03 -1.98 -2.44
C HIS A 135 -1.57 -3.16 -1.57
N GLY A 136 -2.50 -3.96 -1.03
CA GLY A 136 -2.22 -5.22 -0.34
C GLY A 136 -1.92 -6.38 -1.31
N CYS A 137 -1.62 -7.57 -0.78
CA CYS A 137 -1.45 -8.75 -1.65
C CYS A 137 -2.74 -9.01 -2.47
N GLU A 138 -2.59 -9.66 -3.63
CA GLU A 138 -3.60 -10.03 -4.62
C GLU A 138 -4.29 -8.86 -5.35
N GLN A 139 -4.28 -7.66 -4.77
CA GLN A 139 -4.85 -6.47 -5.38
C GLN A 139 -3.98 -5.94 -6.52
N THR A 140 -4.62 -5.28 -7.48
CA THR A 140 -3.97 -4.41 -8.47
C THR A 140 -4.12 -2.94 -8.09
N ALA A 141 -3.31 -2.07 -8.70
CA ALA A 141 -3.41 -0.63 -8.47
C ALA A 141 -4.77 -0.03 -8.87
N PRO A 142 -5.39 -0.39 -10.01
CA PRO A 142 -6.73 0.06 -10.37
C PRO A 142 -7.82 -0.40 -9.40
N GLU A 143 -7.82 -1.68 -9.00
CA GLU A 143 -8.79 -2.20 -8.02
C GLU A 143 -8.65 -1.50 -6.66
N PHE A 144 -7.41 -1.25 -6.24
CA PHE A 144 -7.14 -0.53 -4.99
C PHE A 144 -7.60 0.93 -5.07
N SER A 145 -7.34 1.62 -6.19
CA SER A 145 -7.84 2.98 -6.44
C SER A 145 -9.38 3.05 -6.38
N GLN A 146 -10.07 2.11 -7.04
CA GLN A 146 -11.53 2.04 -7.06
C GLN A 146 -12.09 1.68 -5.67
N GLY A 147 -11.57 0.64 -5.03
CA GLY A 147 -12.02 0.14 -3.73
C GLY A 147 -11.86 1.17 -2.62
N THR A 148 -10.70 1.82 -2.53
CA THR A 148 -10.45 2.85 -1.50
C THR A 148 -11.20 4.15 -1.77
N ARG A 149 -11.69 4.36 -3.00
CA ARG A 149 -12.28 5.63 -3.46
C ARG A 149 -11.33 6.82 -3.26
N MET A 150 -10.02 6.57 -3.18
CA MET A 150 -9.04 7.61 -2.85
C MET A 150 -9.02 8.71 -3.91
N ASN A 151 -9.10 8.39 -5.20
CA ASN A 151 -9.19 9.41 -6.26
C ASN A 151 -10.40 10.35 -6.07
N GLN A 152 -11.54 9.84 -5.59
CA GLN A 152 -12.73 10.67 -5.36
C GLN A 152 -12.51 11.69 -4.23
N ARG A 153 -11.81 11.26 -3.17
CA ARG A 153 -11.52 12.09 -2.00
C ARG A 153 -10.38 13.06 -2.30
N ALA A 154 -9.33 12.58 -2.96
CA ALA A 154 -8.16 13.33 -3.37
C ALA A 154 -8.51 14.41 -4.41
N GLY A 155 -9.31 14.07 -5.43
CA GLY A 155 -9.72 15.02 -6.47
C GLY A 155 -10.48 16.23 -5.92
N LYS A 156 -11.38 16.01 -4.95
CA LYS A 156 -12.10 17.10 -4.27
C LYS A 156 -11.19 18.05 -3.49
N LYS A 157 -10.02 17.56 -3.04
CA LYS A 157 -9.04 18.34 -2.28
C LYS A 157 -7.81 18.74 -3.13
N GLY A 158 -7.78 18.39 -4.42
CA GLY A 158 -6.69 18.59 -5.36
C GLY A 158 -5.36 17.96 -4.97
N TYR A 159 -5.39 16.66 -4.68
CA TYR A 159 -4.19 15.84 -4.47
C TYR A 159 -3.95 14.96 -5.69
N ALA A 160 -2.72 14.91 -6.17
CA ALA A 160 -2.28 13.88 -7.10
C ALA A 160 -2.12 12.55 -6.34
N VAL A 161 -2.34 11.42 -7.02
CA VAL A 161 -2.21 10.09 -6.39
C VAL A 161 -1.42 9.14 -7.29
N LEU A 162 -0.30 8.65 -6.77
CA LEU A 162 0.58 7.67 -7.41
C LEU A 162 0.27 6.27 -6.85
N TYR A 163 0.05 5.30 -7.72
CA TYR A 163 -0.20 3.90 -7.39
C TYR A 163 0.85 2.99 -8.04
N PRO A 164 1.98 2.73 -7.36
CA PRO A 164 2.89 1.67 -7.75
C PRO A 164 2.18 0.30 -7.71
N GLU A 165 2.46 -0.57 -8.68
CA GLU A 165 1.87 -1.90 -8.75
C GLU A 165 2.93 -3.00 -8.77
N GLN A 166 2.83 -3.92 -7.80
CA GLN A 166 3.69 -5.08 -7.74
C GLN A 166 3.37 -6.09 -8.85
N SER A 167 4.43 -6.65 -9.44
CA SER A 167 4.32 -7.59 -10.55
C SER A 167 4.12 -9.04 -10.07
N LEU A 168 3.27 -9.79 -10.78
CA LEU A 168 3.14 -11.25 -10.60
C LEU A 168 4.46 -12.00 -10.81
N ARG A 169 5.38 -11.43 -11.61
CA ARG A 169 6.72 -11.99 -11.82
C ARG A 169 7.61 -11.85 -10.60
N SER A 170 7.44 -10.78 -9.84
CA SER A 170 8.20 -10.50 -8.61
C SER A 170 7.64 -11.29 -7.43
N HIS A 171 6.31 -11.39 -7.34
CA HIS A 171 5.62 -12.15 -6.31
C HIS A 171 4.31 -12.71 -6.86
N ARG A 172 4.07 -14.03 -6.70
CA ARG A 172 2.90 -14.73 -7.28
C ARG A 172 1.55 -14.15 -6.86
N HIS A 173 1.52 -13.49 -5.71
CA HIS A 173 0.35 -12.80 -5.16
C HIS A 173 0.44 -11.28 -5.24
N ARG A 174 1.29 -10.71 -6.10
CA ARG A 174 1.57 -9.25 -6.15
C ARG A 174 1.85 -8.65 -4.78
N CYS A 175 2.45 -9.41 -3.88
CA CYS A 175 2.67 -8.94 -2.52
C CYS A 175 4.01 -8.22 -2.42
N TRP A 176 4.04 -7.11 -1.70
CA TRP A 176 5.28 -6.44 -1.33
C TRP A 176 6.08 -7.33 -0.39
N LYS A 177 7.36 -7.53 -0.68
CA LYS A 177 8.26 -8.37 0.13
C LYS A 177 8.76 -7.60 1.35
N TRP A 178 7.85 -7.02 2.12
CA TRP A 178 8.17 -6.16 3.27
C TRP A 178 9.05 -6.86 4.30
N TYR A 179 8.97 -8.18 4.41
CA TYR A 179 9.76 -8.97 5.35
C TYR A 179 11.22 -9.21 4.90
N ASP A 180 11.53 -8.98 3.62
CA ASP A 180 12.87 -9.20 3.08
C ASP A 180 13.87 -8.22 3.69
N LYS A 181 15.05 -8.69 4.08
CA LYS A 181 16.05 -7.86 4.78
C LYS A 181 16.53 -6.70 3.93
N ALA A 182 16.82 -6.93 2.65
CA ALA A 182 17.24 -5.87 1.73
C ALA A 182 16.15 -4.81 1.56
N THR A 183 14.88 -5.24 1.49
CA THR A 183 13.74 -4.32 1.49
C THR A 183 13.63 -3.50 2.78
N GLN A 184 13.80 -4.13 3.96
CA GLN A 184 13.80 -3.43 5.25
C GLN A 184 14.92 -2.39 5.35
N ASP A 185 16.07 -2.65 4.72
CA ASP A 185 17.22 -1.73 4.63
C ASP A 185 17.09 -0.67 3.52
N GLY A 186 15.93 -0.56 2.85
CA GLY A 186 15.68 0.48 1.85
C GLY A 186 16.06 0.12 0.41
N ASP A 187 16.44 -1.14 0.16
CA ASP A 187 16.67 -1.65 -1.20
C ASP A 187 15.40 -2.30 -1.78
N GLY A 188 15.53 -3.02 -2.88
CA GLY A 188 14.46 -3.80 -3.44
C GLY A 188 13.34 -2.90 -3.96
N ASP A 189 12.11 -3.15 -3.50
CA ASP A 189 10.92 -2.40 -3.95
C ASP A 189 10.93 -0.94 -3.45
N VAL A 190 11.68 -0.63 -2.39
CA VAL A 190 11.80 0.73 -1.86
C VAL A 190 12.44 1.66 -2.89
N LYS A 191 13.61 1.31 -3.44
CA LYS A 191 14.27 2.10 -4.51
C LYS A 191 13.37 2.35 -5.72
N MET A 192 12.54 1.36 -6.08
CA MET A 192 11.60 1.48 -7.19
C MET A 192 10.50 2.51 -6.88
N ILE A 193 9.94 2.46 -5.67
CA ILE A 193 8.89 3.40 -5.23
C ILE A 193 9.46 4.81 -5.12
N VAL A 194 10.62 4.98 -4.48
CA VAL A 194 11.28 6.29 -4.31
C VAL A 194 11.62 6.90 -5.66
N GLY A 195 12.23 6.13 -6.56
CA GLY A 195 12.53 6.61 -7.91
C GLY A 195 11.29 6.96 -8.73
N MET A 196 10.16 6.27 -8.52
CA MET A 196 8.88 6.67 -9.10
C MET A 196 8.38 8.01 -8.56
N ILE A 197 8.49 8.23 -7.25
CA ILE A 197 8.09 9.50 -6.61
C ILE A 197 8.89 10.65 -7.21
N GLU A 198 10.22 10.51 -7.30
CA GLU A 198 11.09 11.53 -7.87
C GLU A 198 10.76 11.79 -9.34
N LYS A 199 10.67 10.74 -10.17
CA LYS A 199 10.29 10.88 -11.59
C LYS A 199 8.95 11.59 -11.77
N VAL A 200 7.97 11.33 -10.91
CA VAL A 200 6.66 11.99 -10.95
C VAL A 200 6.80 13.45 -10.51
N ALA A 201 7.58 13.75 -9.47
CA ALA A 201 7.80 15.10 -8.97
C ALA A 201 8.68 15.98 -9.90
N GLU A 202 9.50 15.37 -10.75
CA GLU A 202 10.23 16.05 -11.84
C GLU A 202 9.30 16.35 -13.01
N LYS A 203 8.46 15.39 -13.40
CA LYS A 203 7.62 15.50 -14.61
C LYS A 203 6.36 16.35 -14.41
N TYR A 204 5.81 16.39 -13.22
CA TYR A 204 4.55 17.06 -12.90
C TYR A 204 4.74 18.07 -11.77
N PRO A 205 3.92 19.12 -11.67
CA PRO A 205 4.05 20.14 -10.62
C PRO A 205 3.63 19.58 -9.26
N ILE A 206 4.51 18.82 -8.62
CA ILE A 206 4.30 18.23 -7.30
C ILE A 206 4.95 19.11 -6.23
N ASP A 207 4.22 19.36 -5.15
CA ASP A 207 4.76 19.98 -3.95
C ASP A 207 5.59 18.95 -3.16
N ARG A 208 6.92 19.03 -3.30
CA ARG A 208 7.85 18.13 -2.62
C ARG A 208 7.79 18.22 -1.09
N THR A 209 7.24 19.31 -0.52
CA THR A 209 7.02 19.41 0.94
C THR A 209 5.82 18.60 1.40
N ARG A 210 4.97 18.12 0.48
CA ARG A 210 3.69 17.45 0.74
C ARG A 210 3.56 16.16 -0.05
N ILE A 211 4.55 15.28 0.12
CA ILE A 211 4.50 13.90 -0.34
C ILE A 211 4.13 13.02 0.86
N TYR A 212 3.06 12.25 0.71
CA TYR A 212 2.53 11.35 1.71
C TYR A 212 2.53 9.93 1.16
N ILE A 213 2.62 8.93 2.04
CA ILE A 213 2.57 7.52 1.63
C ILE A 213 1.65 6.73 2.55
N CYS A 214 0.83 5.87 1.96
CA CYS A 214 -0.06 5.02 2.71
C CYS A 214 -0.40 3.74 1.97
N GLY A 215 -0.96 2.78 2.69
CA GLY A 215 -1.39 1.52 2.11
C GLY A 215 -2.17 0.66 3.07
N ILE A 216 -2.47 -0.55 2.63
CA ILE A 216 -3.09 -1.61 3.43
C ILE A 216 -2.22 -2.85 3.49
N SER A 217 -2.22 -3.58 4.61
CA SER A 217 -1.55 -4.89 4.71
C SER A 217 -0.06 -4.81 4.36
N ALA A 218 0.42 -5.63 3.43
CA ALA A 218 1.77 -5.55 2.88
C ALA A 218 2.12 -4.18 2.28
N GLY A 219 1.15 -3.46 1.72
CA GLY A 219 1.31 -2.09 1.24
C GLY A 219 1.49 -1.09 2.39
N ALA A 220 0.81 -1.28 3.52
CA ALA A 220 1.07 -0.50 4.73
C ALA A 220 2.48 -0.79 5.27
N ALA A 221 2.90 -2.06 5.32
CA ALA A 221 4.25 -2.42 5.70
C ALA A 221 5.30 -1.70 4.83
N MET A 222 5.13 -1.76 3.50
CA MET A 222 6.01 -1.09 2.55
C MET A 222 5.99 0.44 2.70
N ALA A 223 4.82 1.05 2.92
CA ALA A 223 4.70 2.48 3.16
C ALA A 223 5.52 2.92 4.38
N ASN A 224 5.47 2.14 5.46
CA ASN A 224 6.25 2.39 6.67
C ASN A 224 7.76 2.24 6.38
N ILE A 225 8.17 1.17 5.69
CA ILE A 225 9.58 0.93 5.34
C ILE A 225 10.15 2.07 4.50
N VAL A 226 9.42 2.54 3.47
CA VAL A 226 9.85 3.67 2.64
C VAL A 226 10.04 4.92 3.49
N ALA A 227 9.09 5.25 4.38
CA ALA A 227 9.18 6.44 5.22
C ALA A 227 10.32 6.36 6.26
N LEU A 228 10.62 5.17 6.80
CA LEU A 228 11.71 4.96 7.74
C LEU A 228 13.09 5.04 7.07
N ASN A 229 13.21 4.67 5.79
CA ASN A 229 14.48 4.76 5.04
C ASN A 229 14.65 6.11 4.30
N HIS A 230 13.55 6.82 4.02
CA HIS A 230 13.56 8.12 3.30
C HIS A 230 12.74 9.18 4.04
N PRO A 231 13.09 9.53 5.30
CA PRO A 231 12.24 10.34 6.14
C PRO A 231 12.12 11.81 5.70
N HIS A 232 13.08 12.32 4.93
CA HIS A 232 13.05 13.67 4.36
C HIS A 232 12.17 13.76 3.11
N LEU A 233 11.83 12.65 2.47
CA LEU A 233 10.91 12.62 1.32
C LEU A 233 9.45 12.64 1.76
N ILE A 234 9.14 12.00 2.89
CA ILE A 234 7.77 11.73 3.33
C ILE A 234 7.38 12.68 4.46
N ALA A 235 6.30 13.44 4.24
CA ALA A 235 5.76 14.39 5.21
C ALA A 235 4.85 13.75 6.27
N ALA A 236 4.15 12.66 5.92
CA ALA A 236 3.34 11.85 6.83
C ALA A 236 3.00 10.48 6.22
N VAL A 237 2.66 9.52 7.08
CA VAL A 237 2.40 8.11 6.72
C VAL A 237 1.01 7.65 7.18
N GLY A 238 0.32 6.85 6.36
CA GLY A 238 -0.95 6.21 6.72
C GLY A 238 -0.90 4.69 6.62
N LEU A 239 -1.09 3.98 7.73
CA LEU A 239 -0.98 2.52 7.78
C LEU A 239 -2.34 1.90 8.12
N HIS A 240 -2.94 1.18 7.17
CA HIS A 240 -4.15 0.40 7.41
C HIS A 240 -3.82 -1.09 7.54
N SER A 241 -4.21 -1.73 8.64
CA SER A 241 -4.03 -3.18 8.85
C SER A 241 -2.61 -3.68 8.54
N GLY A 242 -1.59 -2.93 8.93
CA GLY A 242 -0.18 -3.20 8.62
C GLY A 242 0.54 -3.99 9.72
N PRO A 243 1.50 -4.86 9.39
CA PRO A 243 2.37 -5.50 10.37
C PRO A 243 3.38 -4.50 10.97
N MET A 244 3.92 -4.81 12.15
CA MET A 244 5.01 -4.03 12.73
C MET A 244 6.32 -4.13 11.90
N PHE A 245 7.20 -3.13 12.03
CA PHE A 245 8.45 -3.02 11.25
C PHE A 245 9.65 -3.71 11.92
N GLY A 246 10.60 -4.25 11.14
CA GLY A 246 11.90 -4.72 11.65
C GLY A 246 11.91 -6.12 12.24
N ALA A 247 10.94 -6.96 11.85
CA ALA A 247 10.83 -8.34 12.26
C ALA A 247 10.38 -9.25 11.10
N GLY A 248 10.51 -10.56 11.31
CA GLY A 248 9.93 -11.57 10.43
C GLY A 248 10.70 -11.80 9.13
N HIS A 249 12.05 -11.78 9.15
CA HIS A 249 12.98 -11.87 8.00
C HIS A 249 12.90 -13.16 7.12
N SER A 250 11.77 -13.83 7.09
CA SER A 250 11.44 -14.98 6.24
C SER A 250 9.92 -15.04 6.05
N LEU A 251 9.42 -15.84 5.11
CA LEU A 251 7.96 -16.00 4.93
C LEU A 251 7.25 -16.50 6.19
N ILE A 252 7.87 -17.44 6.91
CA ILE A 252 7.33 -18.00 8.16
C ILE A 252 7.39 -16.93 9.26
N GLY A 253 8.50 -16.20 9.36
CA GLY A 253 8.65 -15.10 10.31
C GLY A 253 7.64 -13.98 10.06
N ALA A 254 7.42 -13.62 8.79
CA ALA A 254 6.45 -12.63 8.37
C ALA A 254 5.04 -13.02 8.81
N TYR A 255 4.67 -14.30 8.62
CA TYR A 255 3.42 -14.84 9.14
C TYR A 255 3.32 -14.77 10.66
N GLY A 256 4.40 -15.15 11.37
CA GLY A 256 4.49 -15.03 12.82
C GLY A 256 4.23 -13.60 13.29
N VAL A 257 4.84 -12.60 12.64
CA VAL A 257 4.61 -11.18 12.92
C VAL A 257 3.14 -10.80 12.67
N MET A 258 2.57 -11.17 11.52
CA MET A 258 1.17 -10.85 11.21
C MET A 258 0.19 -11.41 12.24
N GLN A 259 0.48 -12.58 12.82
CA GLN A 259 -0.41 -13.25 13.78
C GLN A 259 -0.14 -12.86 15.24
N HIS A 260 1.11 -12.58 15.61
CA HIS A 260 1.52 -12.45 17.01
C HIS A 260 2.32 -11.18 17.31
N GLY A 261 2.67 -10.41 16.29
CA GLY A 261 3.65 -9.34 16.41
C GLY A 261 5.06 -9.87 16.70
N ALA A 262 5.96 -9.01 17.17
CA ALA A 262 7.29 -9.41 17.65
C ALA A 262 7.76 -8.55 18.82
N ASN A 263 7.30 -8.88 20.03
CA ASN A 263 7.56 -8.10 21.24
C ASN A 263 9.05 -7.82 21.49
N ASN A 264 9.93 -8.79 21.23
CA ASN A 264 11.37 -8.65 21.42
C ASN A 264 12.06 -7.70 20.40
N ARG A 265 11.35 -7.28 19.34
CA ARG A 265 11.89 -6.44 18.26
C ARG A 265 11.29 -5.05 18.19
N VAL A 266 10.22 -4.75 18.93
CA VAL A 266 9.49 -3.47 18.82
C VAL A 266 10.43 -2.27 19.02
N GLY A 267 11.13 -2.24 20.16
CA GLY A 267 12.05 -1.14 20.50
C GLY A 267 13.36 -1.19 19.73
N THR A 268 13.96 -2.38 19.61
CA THR A 268 15.27 -2.55 18.96
C THR A 268 15.21 -2.18 17.46
N ALA A 269 14.12 -2.50 16.76
CA ALA A 269 13.96 -2.11 15.36
C ALA A 269 13.96 -0.59 15.15
N ILE A 270 13.35 0.18 16.06
CA ILE A 270 13.34 1.65 15.96
C ILE A 270 14.67 2.25 16.42
N ALA A 271 15.32 1.67 17.42
CA ALA A 271 16.66 2.06 17.81
C ALA A 271 17.66 1.88 16.65
N GLU A 272 17.56 0.80 15.88
CA GLU A 272 18.37 0.57 14.66
C GLU A 272 18.13 1.66 13.60
N VAL A 273 16.88 2.10 13.40
CA VAL A 273 16.56 3.21 12.48
C VAL A 273 17.16 4.52 12.95
N LEU A 274 16.98 4.86 14.24
CA LEU A 274 17.50 6.10 14.82
C LEU A 274 19.03 6.12 14.90
N HIS A 275 19.68 4.95 15.00
CA HIS A 275 21.13 4.84 14.91
C HIS A 275 21.63 5.11 13.49
N LYS A 276 20.95 4.56 12.46
CA LYS A 276 21.27 4.83 11.04
C LYS A 276 20.97 6.28 10.64
N HIS A 277 19.98 6.91 11.26
CA HIS A 277 19.56 8.28 11.00
C HIS A 277 19.47 9.09 12.30
N PRO A 278 20.59 9.58 12.87
CA PRO A 278 20.58 10.31 14.14
C PRO A 278 19.68 11.56 14.14
N GLU A 279 19.59 12.22 12.99
CA GLU A 279 18.75 13.40 12.76
C GLU A 279 17.38 13.06 12.17
N PHE A 280 16.87 11.85 12.41
CA PHE A 280 15.57 11.41 11.90
C PHE A 280 14.48 12.43 12.28
N PRO A 281 13.84 13.10 11.31
CA PRO A 281 12.84 14.10 11.60
C PRO A 281 11.55 13.42 12.07
N ALA A 282 10.75 14.10 12.89
CA ALA A 282 9.45 13.58 13.29
C ALA A 282 8.63 13.08 12.09
N MET A 283 8.01 11.90 12.22
CA MET A 283 7.21 11.26 11.19
C MET A 283 5.76 11.16 11.68
N PRO A 284 4.89 12.11 11.30
CA PRO A 284 3.47 12.04 11.60
C PRO A 284 2.83 10.80 10.98
N THR A 285 2.10 10.02 11.79
CA THR A 285 1.54 8.73 11.37
C THR A 285 0.07 8.60 11.75
N ILE A 286 -0.78 8.13 10.83
CA ILE A 286 -2.13 7.66 11.12
C ILE A 286 -2.19 6.14 10.98
N LEU A 287 -2.60 5.46 12.04
CA LEU A 287 -2.75 4.01 12.12
C LEU A 287 -4.24 3.65 12.13
N ILE A 288 -4.69 2.78 11.23
CA ILE A 288 -6.07 2.32 11.14
C ILE A 288 -6.09 0.79 11.19
N GLN A 289 -6.95 0.21 12.02
CA GLN A 289 -7.03 -1.24 12.18
C GLN A 289 -8.45 -1.69 12.48
N GLY A 290 -8.85 -2.77 11.82
CA GLY A 290 -10.04 -3.51 12.19
C GLY A 290 -9.77 -4.44 13.38
N GLN A 291 -10.62 -4.40 14.40
CA GLN A 291 -10.50 -5.26 15.58
C GLN A 291 -10.89 -6.71 15.30
N GLY A 292 -11.58 -6.98 14.17
CA GLY A 292 -11.90 -8.31 13.68
C GLY A 292 -10.88 -8.87 12.69
N ASP A 293 -9.77 -8.17 12.44
CA ASP A 293 -8.76 -8.59 11.47
C ASP A 293 -8.01 -9.85 11.93
N LYS A 294 -8.18 -10.94 11.17
CA LYS A 294 -7.54 -12.24 11.43
C LYS A 294 -6.29 -12.48 10.58
N ILE A 295 -6.00 -11.58 9.63
CA ILE A 295 -4.87 -11.72 8.71
C ILE A 295 -3.66 -11.00 9.29
N VAL A 296 -3.82 -9.71 9.59
CA VAL A 296 -2.84 -8.90 10.32
C VAL A 296 -3.51 -8.49 11.62
N ARG A 297 -3.25 -9.24 12.68
CA ARG A 297 -4.00 -9.12 13.93
C ARG A 297 -3.73 -7.77 14.62
N PRO A 298 -4.69 -7.23 15.39
CA PRO A 298 -4.58 -5.93 16.06
C PRO A 298 -3.35 -5.71 16.94
N ILE A 299 -2.71 -6.79 17.42
CA ILE A 299 -1.41 -6.70 18.13
C ILE A 299 -0.36 -5.92 17.34
N ASN A 300 -0.38 -6.02 16.00
CA ASN A 300 0.52 -5.26 15.15
C ASN A 300 0.27 -3.75 15.22
N GLN A 301 -1.00 -3.30 15.30
CA GLN A 301 -1.28 -1.89 15.51
C GLN A 301 -0.80 -1.42 16.88
N THR A 302 -0.95 -2.24 17.92
CA THR A 302 -0.43 -1.92 19.27
C THR A 302 1.09 -1.75 19.24
N GLN A 303 1.82 -2.62 18.54
CA GLN A 303 3.26 -2.50 18.40
C GLN A 303 3.68 -1.34 17.47
N LEU A 304 2.93 -1.06 16.40
CA LEU A 304 3.15 0.12 15.56
C LEU A 304 2.92 1.43 16.34
N VAL A 305 1.97 1.47 17.28
CA VAL A 305 1.82 2.60 18.21
C VAL A 305 3.09 2.77 19.03
N GLN A 306 3.59 1.70 19.67
CA GLN A 306 4.83 1.75 20.44
C GLN A 306 6.02 2.22 19.59
N GLN A 307 6.16 1.68 18.38
CA GLN A 307 7.20 2.09 17.44
C GLN A 307 7.09 3.57 17.06
N THR A 308 5.87 4.06 16.81
CA THR A 308 5.65 5.46 16.44
C THR A 308 5.94 6.42 17.60
N LEU A 309 5.60 6.02 18.83
CA LEU A 309 5.92 6.81 20.04
C LEU A 309 7.44 6.95 20.20
N LEU A 310 8.17 5.84 20.10
CA LEU A 310 9.64 5.83 20.17
C LEU A 310 10.27 6.68 19.05
N LEU A 311 9.82 6.48 17.80
CA LEU A 311 10.34 7.19 16.62
C LEU A 311 10.17 8.71 16.75
N ASN A 312 9.03 9.15 17.27
CA ASN A 312 8.70 10.57 17.43
C ASN A 312 9.10 11.16 18.79
N ARG A 313 9.76 10.38 19.66
CA ARG A 313 10.12 10.78 21.03
C ARG A 313 8.91 11.31 21.82
N LEU A 314 7.76 10.66 21.64
CA LEU A 314 6.50 11.00 22.31
C LEU A 314 6.37 10.22 23.62
N ALA A 315 6.00 10.91 24.68
CA ALA A 315 5.57 10.31 25.94
C ALA A 315 4.19 9.66 25.74
N ALA A 316 3.94 8.47 26.29
CA ALA A 316 2.65 7.80 26.16
C ALA A 316 1.51 8.61 26.79
N GLU A 317 1.86 9.41 27.81
CA GLU A 317 1.02 10.32 28.58
C GLU A 317 0.58 11.55 27.77
N SER A 318 1.17 11.80 26.59
CA SER A 318 0.79 12.89 25.68
C SER A 318 -0.51 12.65 24.90
N ALA A 319 -1.19 11.53 25.17
CA ALA A 319 -2.47 11.18 24.56
C ALA A 319 -3.58 12.16 24.99
N VAL A 320 -4.26 12.74 24.02
CA VAL A 320 -5.46 13.59 24.23
C VAL A 320 -6.71 12.70 24.10
N PRO A 321 -7.83 12.99 24.81
CA PRO A 321 -9.00 12.13 24.88
C PRO A 321 -9.49 11.55 23.54
N VAL A 322 -9.86 10.28 23.63
CA VAL A 322 -10.33 9.43 22.54
C VAL A 322 -11.71 9.89 22.07
N VAL A 323 -11.87 10.13 20.76
CA VAL A 323 -13.20 10.19 20.14
C VAL A 323 -13.72 8.76 20.04
N ALA A 324 -14.58 8.37 20.98
CA ALA A 324 -15.30 7.10 20.94
C ALA A 324 -16.65 7.31 20.25
N LYS A 325 -16.87 6.66 19.11
CA LYS A 325 -18.20 6.54 18.52
C LYS A 325 -18.80 5.20 18.95
N PRO A 326 -19.85 5.19 19.78
CA PRO A 326 -20.48 3.94 20.20
C PRO A 326 -21.13 3.23 19.01
N ALA A 327 -21.37 1.94 19.16
CA ALA A 327 -22.12 1.16 18.19
C ALA A 327 -23.52 1.78 17.97
N GLY A 328 -24.05 1.65 16.75
CA GLY A 328 -25.47 1.93 16.54
C GLY A 328 -26.32 1.00 17.41
N ARG A 329 -27.49 1.45 17.88
CA ARG A 329 -28.41 0.61 18.68
C ARG A 329 -28.65 -0.74 18.01
N VAL A 330 -28.82 -1.80 18.81
CA VAL A 330 -29.26 -3.13 18.36
C VAL A 330 -30.56 -2.94 17.56
N GLY A 331 -30.61 -3.45 16.32
CA GLY A 331 -31.75 -3.24 15.40
C GLY A 331 -31.69 -1.97 14.54
N SER A 332 -30.71 -1.08 14.74
CA SER A 332 -30.45 0.00 13.77
C SER A 332 -29.96 -0.59 12.45
N ARG A 333 -30.17 0.13 11.33
CA ARG A 333 -29.73 -0.30 10.00
C ARG A 333 -28.22 -0.57 9.89
N ASN A 334 -27.39 -0.18 10.87
CA ASN A 334 -25.94 -0.39 10.87
C ASN A 334 -25.35 -0.56 12.30
N PRO A 335 -25.49 -1.74 12.94
CA PRO A 335 -24.98 -1.97 14.29
C PRO A 335 -23.44 -1.99 14.40
N GLY A 336 -22.69 -2.07 13.29
CA GLY A 336 -21.25 -2.29 13.25
C GLY A 336 -20.36 -1.08 12.92
N ARG A 337 -20.74 0.14 13.31
CA ARG A 337 -19.95 1.37 13.05
C ARG A 337 -19.23 1.91 14.29
N ALA A 338 -19.07 1.09 15.34
CA ALA A 338 -18.31 1.51 16.50
C ALA A 338 -16.83 1.66 16.12
N TYR A 339 -16.25 2.77 16.53
CA TYR A 339 -14.81 2.98 16.38
C TYR A 339 -14.32 3.96 17.44
N GLU A 340 -13.03 3.85 17.72
CA GLU A 340 -12.31 4.73 18.65
C GLU A 340 -11.17 5.39 17.89
N ILE A 341 -10.97 6.69 18.10
CA ILE A 341 -9.85 7.45 17.55
C ILE A 341 -9.13 8.15 18.69
N GLY A 342 -7.86 7.81 18.91
CA GLY A 342 -6.97 8.51 19.84
C GLY A 342 -5.90 9.33 19.11
N ASP A 343 -5.63 10.53 19.59
CA ASP A 343 -4.63 11.44 19.02
C ASP A 343 -3.51 11.74 20.03
N PHE A 344 -2.28 11.83 19.55
CA PHE A 344 -1.08 12.12 20.33
C PHE A 344 -0.36 13.34 19.77
N TYR A 345 -0.05 14.29 20.64
CA TYR A 345 0.48 15.58 20.26
C TYR A 345 1.86 15.81 20.87
N LEU A 346 2.78 16.36 20.08
CA LEU A 346 3.97 17.04 20.61
C LEU A 346 3.69 18.54 20.60
N ARG A 347 3.51 19.13 21.78
CA ARG A 347 2.99 20.51 21.93
C ARG A 347 1.63 20.63 21.22
N LYS A 348 1.54 21.42 20.14
CA LYS A 348 0.31 21.60 19.33
C LYS A 348 0.31 20.77 18.03
N LYS A 349 1.38 20.01 17.75
CA LYS A 349 1.53 19.25 16.51
C LYS A 349 1.00 17.82 16.71
N LEU A 350 -0.07 17.47 16.00
CA LEU A 350 -0.56 16.09 15.93
C LEU A 350 0.52 15.23 15.28
N LEU A 351 1.01 14.19 15.96
CA LEU A 351 2.06 13.31 15.43
C LEU A 351 1.61 11.86 15.28
N LEU A 352 0.62 11.43 16.06
CA LEU A 352 0.05 10.09 15.90
C LEU A 352 -1.46 10.14 16.04
N ARG A 353 -2.17 9.51 15.11
CA ARG A 353 -3.60 9.20 15.20
C ARG A 353 -3.81 7.70 15.14
N VAL A 354 -4.59 7.14 16.04
CA VAL A 354 -4.87 5.70 16.13
C VAL A 354 -6.37 5.47 16.02
N ALA A 355 -6.82 4.88 14.92
CA ALA A 355 -8.21 4.48 14.71
C ALA A 355 -8.37 2.97 14.87
N ARG A 356 -9.27 2.55 15.77
CA ARG A 356 -9.65 1.16 16.01
C ARG A 356 -11.11 0.99 15.64
N ILE A 357 -11.38 0.12 14.68
CA ILE A 357 -12.71 -0.03 14.09
C ILE A 357 -13.28 -1.37 14.53
N ALA A 358 -14.36 -1.34 15.28
CA ALA A 358 -15.00 -2.56 15.79
C ALA A 358 -15.49 -3.42 14.63
N HIS A 359 -15.33 -4.74 14.76
CA HIS A 359 -15.80 -5.76 13.81
C HIS A 359 -15.27 -5.69 12.38
N LEU A 360 -14.52 -4.65 11.99
CA LEU A 360 -13.86 -4.60 10.70
C LEU A 360 -12.83 -5.73 10.62
N GLU A 361 -12.94 -6.56 9.58
CA GLU A 361 -11.97 -7.63 9.27
C GLU A 361 -10.77 -7.04 8.50
N HIS A 362 -10.06 -7.87 7.71
CA HIS A 362 -8.97 -7.41 6.86
C HIS A 362 -9.48 -6.71 5.58
N ALA A 363 -9.96 -5.48 5.74
CA ALA A 363 -10.54 -4.69 4.67
C ALA A 363 -10.35 -3.20 4.88
N TRP A 364 -10.27 -2.44 3.79
CA TRP A 364 -10.24 -0.97 3.83
C TRP A 364 -11.57 -0.40 4.32
N SER A 365 -11.53 0.43 5.36
CA SER A 365 -12.74 1.00 5.95
C SER A 365 -13.35 2.13 5.13
N GLY A 366 -14.67 2.10 4.95
CA GLY A 366 -15.46 3.08 4.19
C GLY A 366 -15.20 3.07 2.67
N GLY A 367 -14.66 1.97 2.15
CA GLY A 367 -14.42 1.74 0.73
C GLY A 367 -15.65 1.22 -0.03
N ASP A 368 -15.41 0.68 -1.21
CA ASP A 368 -16.43 0.05 -2.04
C ASP A 368 -16.64 -1.42 -1.66
N GLY A 369 -17.74 -1.72 -0.96
CA GLY A 369 -18.05 -3.08 -0.50
C GLY A 369 -18.33 -4.10 -1.61
N SER A 370 -18.44 -3.69 -2.87
CA SER A 370 -18.54 -4.61 -4.00
C SER A 370 -17.20 -5.20 -4.43
N LEU A 371 -16.09 -4.61 -3.98
CA LEU A 371 -14.74 -5.06 -4.28
C LEU A 371 -14.12 -5.77 -3.08
N ALA A 372 -13.35 -6.83 -3.35
CA ALA A 372 -12.65 -7.58 -2.32
C ALA A 372 -11.74 -6.67 -1.47
N PHE A 373 -11.54 -7.04 -0.20
CA PHE A 373 -10.70 -6.31 0.75
C PHE A 373 -11.17 -4.87 1.04
N ASN A 374 -12.45 -4.56 0.81
CA ASN A 374 -13.05 -3.27 1.13
C ASN A 374 -14.34 -3.46 1.92
N SER A 375 -14.57 -2.60 2.90
CA SER A 375 -15.81 -2.56 3.67
C SER A 375 -16.51 -1.22 3.44
N PRO A 376 -17.81 -1.21 3.12
CA PRO A 376 -18.56 0.04 2.99
C PRO A 376 -18.90 0.65 4.35
N ALA A 377 -18.72 -0.12 5.44
CA ALA A 377 -18.91 0.37 6.79
C ALA A 377 -17.84 1.42 7.12
N GLY A 378 -18.27 2.54 7.69
CA GLY A 378 -17.37 3.59 8.14
C GLY A 378 -16.64 3.20 9.44
N PRO A 379 -15.65 4.00 9.87
CA PRO A 379 -15.28 5.32 9.33
C PRO A 379 -14.58 5.25 7.95
N ASP A 380 -14.53 6.37 7.23
CA ASP A 380 -13.90 6.45 5.90
C ASP A 380 -12.39 6.67 6.04
N ALA A 381 -11.60 5.62 5.79
CA ALA A 381 -10.15 5.65 5.95
C ALA A 381 -9.47 6.66 5.00
N SER A 382 -9.91 6.72 3.74
CA SER A 382 -9.36 7.65 2.74
C SER A 382 -9.57 9.11 3.16
N LYS A 383 -10.76 9.44 3.69
CA LYS A 383 -11.06 10.76 4.24
C LYS A 383 -10.18 11.08 5.46
N MET A 384 -10.09 10.16 6.42
CA MET A 384 -9.29 10.36 7.64
C MET A 384 -7.82 10.59 7.31
N MET A 385 -7.25 9.80 6.39
CA MET A 385 -5.85 9.97 5.95
C MET A 385 -5.63 11.33 5.29
N LEU A 386 -6.50 11.75 4.35
CA LEU A 386 -6.41 13.07 3.72
C LEU A 386 -6.51 14.23 4.70
N GLU A 387 -7.38 14.13 5.71
CA GLU A 387 -7.50 15.15 6.77
C GLU A 387 -6.30 15.21 7.69
N PHE A 388 -5.67 14.06 7.95
CA PHE A 388 -4.43 13.98 8.71
C PHE A 388 -3.26 14.57 7.90
N PHE A 389 -3.05 14.10 6.66
CA PHE A 389 -1.97 14.54 5.79
C PHE A 389 -1.96 16.04 5.54
N ALA A 390 -3.13 16.65 5.34
CA ALA A 390 -3.26 18.09 5.12
C ALA A 390 -2.65 18.98 6.23
N ARG A 391 -2.41 18.42 7.42
CA ARG A 391 -1.81 19.12 8.57
C ARG A 391 -0.27 19.09 8.58
N HIS A 392 0.34 18.38 7.64
CA HIS A 392 1.77 18.07 7.69
C HIS A 392 2.48 18.51 6.42
N ARG A 393 3.64 19.14 6.61
CA ARG A 393 4.61 19.46 5.56
C ARG A 393 6.00 19.10 6.05
N ARG A 394 6.86 18.67 5.14
CA ARG A 394 8.29 18.48 5.40
C ARG A 394 9.04 19.77 5.08
N LEU A 395 9.94 20.16 5.97
CA LEU A 395 10.89 21.23 5.69
C LEU A 395 11.94 20.66 4.75
N ILE A 396 12.02 21.18 3.52
CA ILE A 396 13.11 20.86 2.60
C ILE A 396 14.27 21.75 3.02
N ALA A 397 15.38 21.15 3.45
CA ALA A 397 16.58 21.92 3.73
C ALA A 397 17.06 22.59 2.44
N PRO A 398 17.49 23.87 2.46
CA PRO A 398 17.81 24.64 1.25
C PRO A 398 18.79 23.95 0.30
N HIS A 399 19.70 23.12 0.82
CA HIS A 399 20.74 22.42 0.04
C HIS A 399 20.22 21.23 -0.80
N LEU A 400 18.97 20.79 -0.61
CA LEU A 400 18.34 19.74 -1.44
C LEU A 400 17.49 20.33 -2.58
N VAL A 401 17.36 21.66 -2.64
CA VAL A 401 16.80 22.34 -3.81
C VAL A 401 17.95 22.46 -4.81
N CYS A 402 18.17 21.43 -5.62
CA CYS A 402 18.94 21.61 -6.85
C CYS A 402 18.19 22.64 -7.70
N ASP A 403 18.70 23.87 -7.73
CA ASP A 403 18.25 24.94 -8.61
C ASP A 403 18.65 24.54 -10.03
N ALA A 404 17.77 23.79 -10.69
CA ALA A 404 17.89 23.47 -12.09
C ALA A 404 17.72 24.79 -12.88
N GLY A 405 18.84 25.46 -13.18
CA GLY A 405 18.90 26.42 -14.28
C GLY A 405 19.31 27.86 -13.97
N ARG A 406 20.35 28.11 -13.17
CA ARG A 406 21.14 29.34 -13.35
C ARG A 406 22.52 29.03 -13.90
N PRO A 407 22.83 29.41 -15.16
CA PRO A 407 24.22 29.50 -15.58
C PRO A 407 24.89 30.57 -14.71
N VAL A 408 25.98 30.17 -14.05
CA VAL A 408 26.91 31.09 -13.41
C VAL A 408 27.41 32.03 -14.51
N ARG A 409 27.17 33.33 -14.35
CA ARG A 409 27.82 34.37 -15.13
C ARG A 409 29.14 34.73 -14.48
#